data_AF-T0J226-F1
#
_entry.id   AF-T0J226-F1
#
_cell.length_a   1.000
_cell.length_b   1.000
_cell.length_c   1.000
_cell.angle_alpha   90.00
_cell.angle_beta   90.00
_cell.angle_gamma   90.00
#
_symmetry.space_group_name_H-M   'P 1'
#
loop_
_entity.id
_entity.type
_entity.pdbx_description
1 polymer ?
#
loop_
_entity_poly.entity_id
_entity_poly.type
_entity_poly.pdbx_seq_one_letter_code
_entity_poly.pdbx_strand_id
1 'polypeptide(L)'
;MSRTEWHLDLARDATGQLFVIVYEPLSMRLEHEAIPHPRSIDIIRAMRAIMQRTVLDWPQVIVTDHAGCWIDVADVLNCQRWIDARGTQRAVERAARRLLDNLNRGDAA
;
A
#
# COMPACT_ATOMS: atom_id res chain seq x y z
N MET A 1 10.80 19.78 6.95
CA MET A 1 10.96 18.34 6.66
C MET A 1 9.68 17.87 6.00
N SER A 2 9.74 17.27 4.82
CA SER A 2 8.54 16.66 4.21
C SER A 2 8.10 15.48 5.08
N ARG A 3 6.80 15.31 5.28
CA ARG A 3 6.26 14.15 6.01
C ARG A 3 6.48 12.90 5.18
N THR A 4 6.81 11.77 5.81
CA THR A 4 6.85 10.46 5.13
C THR A 4 5.41 10.06 4.78
N GLU A 5 5.09 10.11 3.49
CA GLU A 5 3.74 9.86 2.95
C GLU A 5 3.73 8.57 2.15
N TRP A 6 2.84 7.65 2.52
CA TRP A 6 2.66 6.38 1.81
C TRP A 6 1.27 6.34 1.18
N HIS A 7 1.20 6.02 -0.11
CA HIS A 7 -0.06 5.79 -0.79
C HIS A 7 -0.36 4.31 -0.84
N LEU A 8 -1.57 3.95 -0.45
CA LEU A 8 -1.99 2.57 -0.28
C LEU A 8 -3.12 2.26 -1.25
N ASP A 9 -3.08 1.04 -1.79
CA ASP A 9 -4.18 0.49 -2.59
C ASP A 9 -4.28 -1.02 -2.39
N LEU A 10 -5.42 -1.59 -2.75
CA LEU A 10 -5.64 -3.03 -2.79
C LEU A 10 -5.72 -3.50 -4.23
N ALA A 11 -4.93 -4.52 -4.56
CA ALA A 11 -4.90 -5.06 -5.90
C ALA A 11 -4.94 -6.59 -5.89
N ARG A 12 -5.53 -7.18 -6.92
CA ARG A 12 -5.51 -8.63 -7.13
C ARG A 12 -4.65 -8.97 -8.34
N ASP A 13 -3.88 -10.04 -8.22
CA ASP A 13 -3.19 -10.62 -9.37
C ASP A 13 -4.13 -11.46 -10.25
N ALA A 14 -3.58 -12.10 -11.29
CA ALA A 14 -4.36 -12.93 -12.21
C ALA A 14 -4.89 -14.22 -11.55
N THR A 15 -4.29 -14.66 -10.44
CA THR A 15 -4.72 -15.84 -9.66
C THR A 15 -5.85 -15.49 -8.68
N GLY A 16 -6.13 -14.19 -8.49
CA GLY A 16 -7.09 -13.69 -7.52
C GLY A 16 -6.48 -13.45 -6.14
N GLN A 17 -5.18 -13.67 -5.94
CA GLN A 17 -4.48 -13.35 -4.71
C GLN A 17 -4.55 -11.83 -4.48
N LEU A 18 -4.97 -11.45 -3.28
CA LEU A 18 -5.12 -10.05 -2.89
C LEU A 18 -3.83 -9.55 -2.23
N PHE A 19 -3.46 -8.30 -2.53
CA PHE A 19 -2.28 -7.63 -2.01
C PHE A 19 -2.63 -6.26 -1.46
N VAL A 20 -1.92 -5.85 -0.41
CA VAL A 20 -1.74 -4.44 -0.06
C VAL A 20 -0.56 -3.93 -0.85
N ILE A 21 -0.75 -2.83 -1.59
CA ILE A 21 0.30 -2.13 -2.32
C ILE A 21 0.62 -0.84 -1.57
N VAL A 22 1.90 -0.55 -1.41
CA VAL A 22 2.42 0.67 -0.78
C VAL A 22 3.35 1.37 -1.76
N TYR A 23 3.05 2.61 -2.09
CA TYR A 23 3.92 3.48 -2.87
C TYR A 23 4.37 4.67 -2.04
N GLU A 24 5.69 4.86 -1.92
CA GLU A 24 6.30 6.01 -1.27
C GLU A 24 6.84 6.95 -2.35
N PRO A 25 6.27 8.16 -2.56
CA PRO A 25 6.56 8.96 -3.74
C PRO A 25 7.96 9.57 -3.76
N LEU A 26 8.53 9.90 -2.59
CA LEU A 26 9.80 10.64 -2.51
C LEU A 26 10.99 9.77 -2.95
N SER A 27 10.99 8.50 -2.57
CA SER A 27 11.96 7.48 -2.97
C SER A 27 11.49 6.66 -4.17
N MET A 28 10.25 6.87 -4.63
CA MET A 28 9.58 6.06 -5.66
C MET A 28 9.55 4.56 -5.35
N ARG A 29 9.63 4.19 -4.07
CA ARG A 29 9.63 2.80 -3.64
C ARG A 29 8.23 2.22 -3.75
N LEU A 30 8.16 0.99 -4.23
CA LEU A 30 6.94 0.20 -4.31
C LEU A 30 7.13 -1.08 -3.51
N GLU A 31 6.29 -1.27 -2.50
CA GLU A 31 6.27 -2.46 -1.65
C GLU A 31 4.90 -3.11 -1.72
N HIS A 32 4.86 -4.39 -1.39
CA HIS A 32 3.60 -5.13 -1.34
C HIS A 32 3.66 -6.27 -0.34
N GLU A 33 2.48 -6.73 0.06
CA GLU A 33 2.31 -7.91 0.89
C GLU A 33 0.98 -8.59 0.58
N ALA A 34 0.99 -9.91 0.51
CA ALA A 34 -0.22 -10.69 0.25
C ALA A 34 -1.12 -10.70 1.50
N ILE A 35 -2.43 -10.56 1.29
CA ILE A 35 -3.42 -10.65 2.37
C ILE A 35 -4.54 -11.64 1.99
N PRO A 36 -5.11 -12.36 2.97
CA PRO A 36 -6.17 -13.31 2.69
C PRO A 36 -7.52 -12.62 2.44
N HIS A 37 -7.79 -11.49 3.10
CA HIS A 37 -9.07 -10.77 2.99
C HIS A 37 -8.85 -9.25 3.08
N PRO A 38 -9.72 -8.43 2.45
CA PRO A 38 -9.66 -6.97 2.54
C PRO A 38 -10.24 -6.47 3.87
N ARG A 39 -9.66 -6.89 5.00
CA ARG A 39 -10.07 -6.50 6.36
C ARG A 39 -8.96 -5.66 6.99
N SER A 40 -9.34 -4.68 7.82
CA SER A 40 -8.38 -3.77 8.48
C SER A 40 -7.27 -4.52 9.21
N ILE A 41 -7.59 -5.63 9.91
CA ILE A 41 -6.60 -6.44 10.64
C ILE A 41 -5.56 -7.09 9.72
N ASP A 42 -5.97 -7.59 8.55
CA ASP A 42 -5.08 -8.23 7.58
C ASP A 42 -4.19 -7.15 6.93
N ILE A 43 -4.77 -5.99 6.63
CA ILE A 43 -4.04 -4.81 6.13
C ILE A 43 -3.01 -4.33 7.15
N ILE A 44 -3.37 -4.19 8.42
CA ILE A 44 -2.44 -3.74 9.48
C ILE A 44 -1.26 -4.71 9.62
N ARG A 45 -1.51 -6.02 9.56
CA ARG A 45 -0.45 -7.03 9.59
C ARG A 45 0.48 -6.90 8.38
N ALA A 46 -0.10 -6.74 7.19
CA ALA A 46 0.66 -6.53 5.97
C ALA A 46 1.52 -5.28 6.02
N MET A 47 0.96 -4.16 6.49
CA MET A 47 1.69 -2.90 6.67
C MET A 47 2.88 -3.07 7.62
N ARG A 48 2.70 -3.75 8.76
CA ARG A 48 3.81 -4.04 9.68
C ARG A 48 4.90 -4.90 9.05
N ALA A 49 4.54 -5.89 8.23
CA ALA A 49 5.51 -6.72 7.52
C ALA A 49 6.32 -5.89 6.49
N ILE A 50 5.65 -5.04 5.71
CA ILE A 50 6.30 -4.09 4.79
C ILE A 50 7.26 -3.18 5.56
N MET A 51 6.83 -2.61 6.69
CA MET A 51 7.66 -1.73 7.53
C MET A 51 8.92 -2.40 8.06
N GLN A 52 8.83 -3.68 8.46
CA GLN A 52 9.99 -4.42 8.94
C GLN A 52 11.05 -4.65 7.85
N ARG A 53 10.63 -4.78 6.59
CA ARG A 53 11.53 -4.90 5.44
C ARG A 53 12.04 -3.56 4.94
N THR A 54 11.29 -2.50 5.23
CA THR A 54 11.56 -1.16 4.76
C THR A 54 12.44 -0.40 5.75
N VAL A 55 13.73 -0.23 5.43
CA VAL A 55 14.74 0.38 6.33
C VAL A 55 14.50 1.88 6.62
N LEU A 56 13.51 2.52 6.00
CA LEU A 56 13.27 3.96 6.07
C LEU A 56 11.86 4.27 6.58
N ASP A 57 11.82 4.74 7.83
CA ASP A 57 10.78 5.44 8.58
C ASP A 57 9.32 5.00 8.44
N TRP A 58 8.66 4.96 9.59
CA TRP A 58 7.22 4.81 9.71
C TRP A 58 6.50 5.96 8.97
N PRO A 59 5.43 5.70 8.18
CA PRO A 59 4.69 6.75 7.52
C PRO A 59 4.04 7.66 8.56
N GLN A 60 4.21 8.96 8.38
CA GLN A 60 3.47 9.96 9.15
C GLN A 60 2.06 10.16 8.59
N VAL A 61 1.88 9.87 7.30
CA VAL A 61 0.61 9.96 6.58
C VAL A 61 0.44 8.72 5.71
N ILE A 62 -0.76 8.12 5.76
CA ILE A 62 -1.23 7.19 4.75
C ILE A 62 -2.29 7.87 3.89
N VAL A 63 -2.21 7.67 2.58
CA VAL A 63 -3.17 8.16 1.60
C VAL A 63 -3.90 6.97 1.02
N THR A 64 -5.22 6.94 1.17
CA THR A 64 -6.09 5.84 0.73
C THR A 64 -7.27 6.36 -0.08
N ASP A 65 -8.06 5.45 -0.64
CA ASP A 65 -9.41 5.77 -1.10
C ASP A 65 -10.43 5.79 0.06
N HIS A 66 -11.72 5.89 -0.28
CA HIS A 66 -12.84 5.90 0.67
C HIS A 66 -13.25 4.51 1.18
N ALA A 67 -12.54 3.43 0.83
CA ALA A 67 -12.97 2.08 1.21
C ALA A 67 -12.98 1.88 2.73
N GLY A 68 -13.98 1.13 3.21
CA GLY A 68 -14.17 0.85 4.63
C GLY A 68 -13.09 -0.04 5.26
N CYS A 69 -12.36 -0.81 4.46
CA CYS A 69 -11.26 -1.66 4.94
C CYS A 69 -10.06 -0.85 5.48
N TRP A 70 -9.99 0.45 5.18
CA TRP A 70 -8.97 1.36 5.70
C TRP A 70 -9.37 2.01 7.03
N ILE A 71 -10.60 1.78 7.51
CA ILE A 71 -11.05 2.26 8.81
C ILE A 71 -10.14 1.65 9.90
N ASP A 72 -9.73 2.51 10.83
CA ASP A 72 -8.82 2.25 11.96
C ASP A 72 -7.36 1.91 11.61
N VAL A 73 -7.01 1.74 10.32
CA VAL A 73 -5.64 1.40 9.91
C VAL A 73 -4.66 2.50 10.33
N ALA A 74 -5.01 3.77 10.10
CA ALA A 74 -4.16 4.90 10.47
C ALA A 74 -4.02 5.05 11.99
N ASP A 75 -5.11 4.86 12.74
CA ASP A 75 -5.11 4.96 14.20
C ASP A 75 -4.23 3.88 14.83
N VAL A 76 -4.35 2.63 14.38
CA VAL A 76 -3.52 1.51 14.86
C VAL A 76 -2.05 1.69 14.48
N LEU A 77 -1.80 2.30 13.31
CA LEU A 77 -0.45 2.64 12.88
C LEU A 77 0.03 3.98 13.45
N ASN A 78 -0.75 4.68 14.29
CA ASN A 78 -0.38 5.98 14.85
C ASN A 78 0.10 6.99 13.78
N CYS A 79 -0.62 7.08 12.66
CA CYS A 79 -0.35 8.00 11.57
C CYS A 79 -1.62 8.74 11.14
N GLN A 80 -1.48 9.78 10.31
CA GLN A 80 -2.64 10.49 9.76
C GLN A 80 -3.18 9.76 8.54
N ARG A 81 -4.50 9.76 8.36
CA ARG A 81 -5.13 9.32 7.10
C ARG A 81 -5.54 10.52 6.27
N TRP A 82 -5.09 10.57 5.03
CA TRP A 82 -5.65 11.44 4.01
C TRP A 82 -6.41 10.60 2.98
N ILE A 83 -7.46 11.17 2.43
CA ILE A 83 -8.22 10.53 1.36
C ILE A 83 -7.85 11.22 0.07
N ASP A 84 -7.38 10.45 -0.91
CA ASP A 84 -6.95 11.01 -2.18
C ASP A 84 -8.13 11.57 -2.99
N ALA A 85 -7.97 12.79 -3.47
CA ALA A 85 -8.95 13.45 -4.33
C ALA A 85 -8.70 13.08 -5.80
N ARG A 86 -9.04 11.85 -6.22
CA ARG A 86 -9.09 11.31 -7.61
C ARG A 86 -7.84 11.48 -8.51
N GLY A 87 -6.82 12.24 -8.12
CA GLY A 87 -5.72 12.68 -8.98
C GLY A 87 -4.39 11.94 -8.73
N THR A 88 -4.10 11.58 -7.48
CA THR A 88 -2.83 10.95 -7.08
C THR A 88 -2.84 9.43 -7.28
N GLN A 89 -4.04 8.85 -7.35
CA GLN A 89 -4.34 7.43 -7.55
C GLN A 89 -3.68 6.86 -8.82
N ARG A 90 -3.52 7.69 -9.86
CA ARG A 90 -2.90 7.26 -11.14
C ARG A 90 -1.45 6.82 -11.00
N ALA A 91 -0.69 7.34 -10.04
CA ALA A 91 0.70 6.93 -9.83
C ALA A 91 0.76 5.55 -9.18
N VAL A 92 -0.02 5.36 -8.12
CA VAL A 92 -0.16 4.09 -7.38
C VAL A 92 -0.74 3.00 -8.28
N GLU A 93 -1.83 3.29 -9.01
CA GLU A 93 -2.45 2.34 -9.93
C GLU A 93 -1.50 1.91 -11.05
N ARG A 94 -0.70 2.82 -11.59
CA ARG A 94 0.32 2.48 -12.61
C ARG A 94 1.44 1.64 -12.02
N ALA A 95 1.89 1.95 -10.81
CA ALA A 95 2.92 1.18 -10.12
C ALA A 95 2.40 -0.22 -9.76
N ALA A 96 1.20 -0.31 -9.20
CA ALA A 96 0.49 -1.55 -8.89
C ALA A 96 0.31 -2.42 -10.14
N ARG A 97 -0.13 -1.85 -11.27
CA ARG A 97 -0.22 -2.59 -12.54
C ARG A 97 1.11 -3.19 -12.98
N ARG A 98 2.18 -2.39 -12.96
CA ARG A 98 3.52 -2.88 -13.35
C ARG A 98 3.99 -4.02 -12.44
N LEU A 99 3.75 -3.91 -11.14
CA LEU A 99 4.06 -4.96 -10.18
C LEU A 99 3.28 -6.25 -10.48
N LEU A 100 1.96 -6.13 -10.67
CA LEU A 100 1.12 -7.29 -10.99
C LEU A 100 1.53 -7.94 -12.31
N ASP A 101 1.88 -7.15 -13.33
CA ASP A 101 2.39 -7.67 -14.60
C ASP A 101 3.68 -8.47 -14.41
N ASN A 102 4.59 -8.03 -13.53
CA ASN A 102 5.83 -8.76 -13.24
C ASN A 102 5.56 -10.05 -12.45
N LEU A 103 4.71 -9.99 -11.42
CA LEU A 103 4.31 -11.17 -10.63
C LEU A 103 3.65 -12.23 -11.51
N ASN A 104 2.77 -11.80 -12.42
CA ASN A 104 2.08 -12.69 -13.36
C ASN A 104 3.02 -13.32 -14.41
N ARG A 105 4.18 -12.72 -14.65
CA ARG A 105 5.19 -13.24 -15.59
C ARG A 105 6.20 -14.17 -14.91
N GLY A 106 6.17 -14.29 -13.59
CA GLY A 106 7.15 -15.08 -12.81
C GLY A 106 8.49 -14.38 -12.62
N ASP A 107 8.62 -13.11 -13.02
CA ASP A 107 9.81 -12.30 -12.81
C ASP A 107 9.72 -11.61 -11.44
N ALA A 108 9.80 -12.43 -10.38
CA ALA A 108 10.16 -11.92 -9.06
C ALA A 108 11.69 -11.78 -9.03
N ALA A 109 12.19 -10.59 -9.39
CA ALA A 109 13.57 -10.18 -9.12
C ALA A 109 13.65 -9.58 -7.71
#